data_AF-A0A9P8SAW7-F1
#
_entry.id   AF-A0A9P8SAW7-F1
#
_cell.length_a   1.000
_cell.length_b   1.000
_cell.length_c   1.000
_cell.angle_alpha   90.00
_cell.angle_beta   90.00
_cell.angle_gamma   90.00
#
_symmetry.space_group_name_H-M   'P 1'
#
loop_
_entity.id
_entity.type
_entity.pdbx_description
1 polymer ?
#
loop_
_entity_poly.entity_id
_entity_poly.type
_entity_poly.pdbx_seq_one_letter_code
_entity_poly.pdbx_strand_id
1 'polypeptide(L)'
;MASNQIEHALQYKFKDPALLEEALVAAGAGPKKAKTEREKGNKVLALIGDALLRLVLVDDGVVAGQAPGKCQHIISAEASNNNLQKLQREWKLARFIKTPFKNKGNVPRTTGASTMEALVGAVWLDSGRDLEYA
;
A
#
# COMPACT_ATOMS: atom_id res chain seq x y z
N MET A 1 7.80 0.60 -18.03
CA MET A 1 8.13 -0.85 -18.06
C MET A 1 7.76 -1.61 -16.79
N ALA A 2 7.58 -0.99 -15.62
CA ALA A 2 6.78 -1.55 -14.51
C ALA A 2 6.19 -0.41 -13.68
N SER A 3 7.06 0.55 -13.35
CA SER A 3 6.72 1.86 -12.74
C SER A 3 5.54 2.54 -13.43
N ASN A 4 5.66 2.82 -14.74
CA ASN A 4 4.62 3.53 -15.50
C ASN A 4 3.22 2.88 -15.45
N GLN A 5 3.13 1.54 -15.30
CA GLN A 5 1.83 0.89 -15.19
C GLN A 5 1.20 1.08 -13.80
N ILE A 6 2.02 1.03 -12.76
CA ILE A 6 1.58 1.21 -11.37
C ILE A 6 1.24 2.68 -11.13
N GLU A 7 2.09 3.59 -11.60
CA GLU A 7 1.85 5.04 -11.59
C GLU A 7 0.55 5.41 -12.30
N HIS A 8 0.26 4.78 -13.45
CA HIS A 8 -1.01 4.94 -14.12
C HIS A 8 -2.19 4.35 -13.31
N ALA A 9 -2.03 3.20 -12.65
CA ALA A 9 -3.09 2.66 -11.80
C ALA A 9 -3.38 3.55 -10.58
N LEU A 10 -2.34 4.17 -10.03
CA LEU A 10 -2.42 5.11 -8.91
C LEU A 10 -2.85 6.52 -9.33
N GLN A 11 -2.88 6.81 -10.64
CA GLN A 11 -3.01 8.18 -11.17
C GLN A 11 -2.00 9.16 -10.54
N TYR A 12 -0.81 8.64 -10.22
CA TYR A 12 0.23 9.35 -9.48
C TYR A 12 1.59 9.08 -10.10
N LYS A 13 2.37 10.15 -10.36
CA LYS A 13 3.73 10.05 -10.89
C LYS A 13 4.72 10.36 -9.78
N PHE A 14 5.57 9.40 -9.44
CA PHE A 14 6.53 9.55 -8.35
C PHE A 14 7.63 10.54 -8.72
N LYS A 15 7.97 11.42 -7.78
CA LYS A 15 9.15 12.30 -7.81
C LYS A 15 10.39 11.51 -7.40
N ASP A 16 10.25 10.65 -6.39
CA ASP A 16 11.26 9.69 -5.94
C ASP A 16 10.83 8.25 -6.27
N PRO A 17 11.34 7.67 -7.38
CA PRO A 17 11.05 6.29 -7.76
C PRO A 17 11.48 5.25 -6.70
N ALA A 18 12.42 5.59 -5.80
CA ALA A 18 12.86 4.67 -4.75
C ALA A 18 11.73 4.34 -3.76
N LEU A 19 10.79 5.25 -3.54
CA LEU A 19 9.61 5.01 -2.70
C LEU A 19 8.69 3.96 -3.31
N LEU A 20 8.46 4.04 -4.63
CA LEU A 20 7.70 3.03 -5.35
C LEU A 20 8.42 1.68 -5.34
N GLU A 21 9.74 1.68 -5.56
CA GLU A 21 10.52 0.45 -5.50
C GLU A 21 10.44 -0.20 -4.12
N GLU A 22 10.61 0.58 -3.05
CA GLU A 22 10.52 0.10 -1.67
C GLU A 22 9.14 -0.51 -1.36
N ALA A 23 8.05 0.16 -1.78
CA ALA A 23 6.69 -0.33 -1.59
C ALA A 23 6.45 -1.72 -2.20
N LEU A 24 7.14 -2.02 -3.30
CA LEU A 24 7.05 -3.28 -4.03
C LEU A 24 7.98 -4.39 -3.50
N VAL A 25 8.86 -4.09 -2.53
CA VAL A 25 9.69 -5.10 -1.86
C VAL A 25 8.94 -5.63 -0.64
N ALA A 26 8.41 -6.85 -0.73
CA ALA A 26 7.74 -7.48 0.40
C ALA A 26 8.70 -7.64 1.59
N ALA A 27 8.14 -7.65 2.80
CA ALA A 27 8.88 -7.92 4.03
C ALA A 27 9.77 -9.17 3.91
N GLY A 28 11.05 -9.03 4.21
CA GLY A 28 12.03 -10.12 4.14
C GLY A 28 12.61 -10.36 2.74
N ALA A 29 12.11 -9.67 1.70
CA ALA A 29 12.74 -9.65 0.38
C ALA A 29 13.83 -8.57 0.24
N GLY A 30 14.00 -7.71 1.25
CA GLY A 30 15.08 -6.73 1.33
C GLY A 30 16.47 -7.38 1.47
N PRO A 31 17.55 -6.57 1.42
CA PRO A 31 18.92 -7.07 1.54
C PRO A 31 19.18 -7.67 2.92
N LYS A 32 19.97 -8.76 2.96
CA LYS A 32 20.33 -9.47 4.20
C LYS A 32 21.06 -8.60 5.24
N LYS A 33 21.73 -7.54 4.81
CA LYS A 33 22.48 -6.60 5.65
C LYS A 33 21.79 -5.22 5.73
N ALA A 34 20.46 -5.20 5.78
CA ALA A 34 19.69 -3.98 6.01
C ALA A 34 20.09 -3.35 7.35
N LYS A 35 20.36 -2.05 7.34
CA LYS A 35 20.72 -1.22 8.50
C LYS A 35 19.48 -0.57 9.13
N THR A 36 18.41 -0.41 8.36
CA THR A 36 17.15 0.21 8.78
C THR A 36 15.95 -0.71 8.52
N GLU A 37 14.83 -0.45 9.19
CA GLU A 37 13.58 -1.20 8.94
C GLU A 37 13.01 -0.93 7.53
N ARG A 38 13.20 0.27 6.99
CA ARG A 38 12.82 0.65 5.60
C ARG A 38 13.53 -0.23 4.56
N GLU A 39 14.82 -0.50 4.79
CA GLU A 39 15.59 -1.36 3.89
C GLU A 39 15.11 -2.82 3.92
N LYS A 40 14.48 -3.29 5.01
CA LYS A 40 13.98 -4.68 5.11
C LYS A 40 12.76 -4.97 4.23
N GLY A 41 12.19 -3.93 3.63
CA GLY A 41 11.04 -3.98 2.73
C GLY A 41 9.90 -3.09 3.22
N ASN A 42 8.74 -3.29 2.62
CA ASN A 42 7.63 -2.36 2.61
C ASN A 42 6.85 -2.17 3.92
N LYS A 43 7.23 -2.84 5.02
CA LYS A 43 6.44 -2.81 6.27
C LYS A 43 6.25 -1.41 6.86
N VAL A 44 7.29 -0.59 6.81
CA VAL A 44 7.22 0.77 7.38
C VAL A 44 6.29 1.65 6.54
N LEU A 45 6.35 1.53 5.22
CA LEU A 45 5.41 2.21 4.32
C LEU A 45 3.99 1.69 4.50
N ALA A 46 3.80 0.38 4.65
CA ALA A 46 2.50 -0.24 4.88
C ALA A 46 1.86 0.27 6.18
N LEU A 47 2.64 0.44 7.24
CA LEU A 47 2.15 1.00 8.51
C LEU A 47 1.63 2.44 8.32
N ILE A 48 2.33 3.27 7.56
CA ILE A 48 1.88 4.63 7.24
C ILE A 48 0.59 4.58 6.42
N GLY A 49 0.55 3.72 5.39
CA GLY A 49 -0.61 3.59 4.51
C GLY A 49 -1.86 3.05 5.20
N ASP A 50 -1.76 2.05 6.08
CA ASP A 50 -2.92 1.56 6.87
C ASP A 50 -3.48 2.67 7.76
N ALA A 51 -2.61 3.46 8.41
CA ALA A 51 -3.05 4.61 9.20
C ALA A 51 -3.74 5.67 8.33
N LEU A 52 -3.20 5.95 7.15
CA LEU A 52 -3.77 6.95 6.24
C LEU A 52 -5.11 6.50 5.64
N LEU A 53 -5.20 5.25 5.16
CA LEU A 53 -6.46 4.67 4.66
C LEU A 53 -7.57 4.76 5.71
N ARG A 54 -7.27 4.46 6.98
CA ARG A 54 -8.24 4.58 8.06
C ARG A 54 -8.67 6.03 8.28
N LEU A 55 -7.73 6.97 8.24
CA LEU A 55 -8.03 8.39 8.41
C LEU A 55 -8.97 8.88 7.30
N VAL A 56 -8.64 8.62 6.03
CA VAL A 56 -9.46 9.04 4.88
C VAL A 56 -10.87 8.44 4.95
N LEU A 57 -10.99 7.14 5.23
CA LEU A 57 -12.29 6.49 5.35
C LEU A 57 -13.13 7.04 6.51
N VAL A 58 -12.50 7.46 7.62
CA VAL A 58 -13.19 8.13 8.72
C VAL A 58 -13.62 9.54 8.32
N ASP A 59 -12.73 10.30 7.69
CA ASP A 59 -12.98 11.68 7.27
C ASP A 59 -14.14 11.75 6.27
N ASP A 60 -14.13 10.91 5.25
CA ASP A 60 -15.24 10.75 4.29
C ASP A 60 -16.55 10.41 4.98
N GLY A 61 -16.51 9.49 5.95
CA GLY A 61 -17.68 9.12 6.75
C GLY A 61 -18.22 10.27 7.58
N VAL A 62 -17.35 11.06 8.20
CA VAL A 62 -17.71 12.23 9.01
C VAL A 62 -18.31 13.34 8.13
N VAL A 63 -17.69 13.64 6.99
CA VAL A 63 -18.21 14.61 6.01
C VAL A 63 -19.59 14.18 5.49
N ALA A 64 -19.80 12.88 5.30
CA ALA A 64 -21.09 12.30 4.91
C ALA A 64 -22.10 12.20 6.07
N GLY A 65 -21.78 12.68 7.28
CA GLY A 65 -22.67 12.66 8.44
C GLY A 65 -22.93 11.28 9.02
N GLN A 66 -22.02 10.32 8.81
CA GLN A 66 -22.19 8.95 9.29
C GLN A 66 -21.89 8.83 10.79
N ALA A 67 -22.60 7.89 11.45
CA ALA A 67 -22.33 7.55 12.84
C ALA A 67 -20.98 6.80 12.97
N PRO A 68 -20.26 6.94 14.10
CA PRO A 68 -18.95 6.29 14.30
C PRO A 68 -18.95 4.77 14.05
N GLY A 69 -20.01 4.06 14.48
CA GLY A 69 -20.14 2.62 14.25
C GLY A 69 -20.23 2.25 12.76
N LYS A 70 -20.81 3.12 11.93
CA LYS A 70 -20.85 2.93 10.47
C LYS A 70 -19.49 3.16 9.85
N CYS A 71 -18.76 4.20 10.26
CA CYS A 71 -17.38 4.43 9.83
C CYS A 71 -16.49 3.22 10.16
N GLN A 72 -16.61 2.70 11.38
CA GLN A 72 -15.86 1.51 11.79
C GLN A 72 -16.17 0.27 10.93
N HIS A 73 -17.44 0.09 10.54
CA HIS A 73 -17.83 -0.99 9.64
C HIS A 73 -17.23 -0.83 8.25
N ILE A 74 -17.21 0.40 7.71
CA ILE A 74 -16.58 0.71 6.41
C ILE A 74 -15.08 0.43 6.46
N ILE A 75 -14.37 0.90 7.49
CA ILE A 75 -12.94 0.62 7.68
C ILE A 75 -12.69 -0.89 7.68
N SER A 76 -13.47 -1.65 8.44
CA SER A 76 -13.32 -3.11 8.54
C SER A 76 -13.62 -3.84 7.24
N ALA A 77 -14.38 -3.26 6.31
CA ALA A 77 -14.63 -3.81 4.99
C ALA A 77 -13.52 -3.40 4.00
N GLU A 78 -13.31 -2.09 3.84
CA GLU A 78 -12.52 -1.50 2.77
C GLU A 78 -11.00 -1.62 3.01
N ALA A 79 -10.54 -1.33 4.23
CA ALA A 79 -9.13 -1.46 4.61
C ALA A 79 -8.75 -2.88 5.06
N SER A 80 -9.61 -3.88 4.80
CA SER A 80 -9.31 -5.26 5.18
C SER A 80 -8.26 -5.89 4.29
N ASN A 81 -7.42 -6.75 4.87
CA ASN A 81 -6.46 -7.57 4.10
C ASN A 81 -7.11 -8.37 2.96
N ASN A 82 -8.38 -8.77 3.11
CA ASN A 82 -9.11 -9.46 2.04
C ASN A 82 -9.42 -8.51 0.86
N ASN A 83 -9.93 -7.31 1.16
CA ASN A 83 -10.26 -6.33 0.13
C ASN A 83 -9.01 -5.78 -0.56
N LEU A 84 -7.98 -5.41 0.21
CA LEU A 84 -6.72 -4.91 -0.35
C LEU A 84 -6.03 -5.97 -1.22
N GLN A 85 -6.06 -7.25 -0.83
CA GLN A 85 -5.55 -8.34 -1.67
C GLN A 85 -6.38 -8.55 -2.95
N LYS A 86 -7.71 -8.32 -2.88
CA LYS A 86 -8.58 -8.37 -4.06
C LYS A 86 -8.20 -7.26 -5.04
N LEU A 87 -8.09 -6.01 -4.56
CA LEU A 87 -7.65 -4.86 -5.38
C LEU A 87 -6.26 -5.09 -6.00
N GLN A 88 -5.32 -5.61 -5.21
CA GLN A 88 -3.98 -5.98 -5.69
C GLN A 88 -4.04 -6.92 -6.90
N ARG A 89 -4.96 -7.91 -6.88
CA ARG A 89 -5.18 -8.86 -7.99
C ARG A 89 -5.85 -8.21 -9.18
N GLU A 90 -6.86 -7.38 -8.96
CA GLU A 90 -7.57 -6.64 -10.02
C GLU A 90 -6.62 -5.71 -10.78
N TRP A 91 -5.71 -5.04 -10.07
CA TRP A 91 -4.66 -4.20 -10.66
C TRP A 91 -3.49 -5.02 -11.22
N LYS A 92 -3.56 -6.36 -11.08
CA LYS A 92 -2.58 -7.33 -11.56
C LYS A 92 -1.16 -7.01 -11.05
N LEU A 93 -1.03 -6.52 -9.82
CA LEU A 93 0.27 -6.06 -9.31
C LEU A 93 1.24 -7.20 -8.95
N ALA A 94 0.76 -8.44 -8.89
CA ALA A 94 1.50 -9.56 -8.32
C ALA A 94 2.85 -9.79 -8.99
N ARG A 95 2.93 -9.54 -10.30
CA ARG A 95 4.16 -9.66 -11.10
C ARG A 95 5.24 -8.62 -10.76
N PHE A 96 4.88 -7.54 -10.08
CA PHE A 96 5.78 -6.46 -9.71
C PHE A 96 6.28 -6.58 -8.27
N ILE A 97 5.65 -7.43 -7.45
CA ILE A 97 5.98 -7.59 -6.04
C ILE A 97 7.18 -8.53 -5.90
N LYS A 98 8.28 -8.01 -5.35
CA LYS A 98 9.45 -8.83 -4.99
C LYS A 98 9.15 -9.55 -3.68
N THR A 99 9.12 -10.88 -3.71
CA THR A 99 8.83 -11.71 -2.54
C THR A 99 10.07 -12.52 -2.12
N PRO A 100 10.23 -12.86 -0.83
CA PRO A 100 11.42 -13.59 -0.35
C PRO A 100 11.49 -15.05 -0.83
N PHE A 101 10.37 -15.61 -1.29
CA PHE A 101 10.26 -16.99 -1.73
C PHE A 101 9.82 -17.07 -3.20
N LYS A 102 10.29 -18.08 -3.93
CA LYS A 102 9.86 -18.34 -5.32
C LYS A 102 8.43 -18.89 -5.33
N ASN A 103 7.44 -18.03 -5.20
CA ASN A 103 6.05 -18.45 -5.04
C ASN A 103 5.28 -18.67 -6.37
N LYS A 104 5.94 -19.09 -7.46
CA LYS A 104 5.32 -19.34 -8.79
C LYS A 104 4.29 -18.27 -9.23
N GLY A 105 4.49 -17.00 -8.88
CA GLY A 105 3.58 -15.89 -9.20
C GLY A 105 2.38 -15.70 -8.26
N ASN A 106 2.25 -16.50 -7.20
CA ASN A 106 1.22 -16.32 -6.17
C ASN A 106 1.76 -15.47 -5.01
N VAL A 107 1.12 -14.31 -4.77
CA VAL A 107 1.45 -13.45 -3.64
C VAL A 107 0.53 -13.81 -2.47
N PRO A 108 1.07 -14.15 -1.28
CA PRO A 108 0.26 -14.42 -0.10
C PRO A 108 -0.64 -13.24 0.26
N ARG A 109 -1.84 -13.53 0.79
CA ARG A 109 -2.86 -12.50 1.09
C ARG A 109 -2.31 -11.29 1.85
N THR A 110 -1.61 -11.55 2.96
CA THR A 110 -1.07 -10.48 3.80
C THR A 110 0.02 -9.70 3.09
N THR A 111 0.82 -10.36 2.24
CA THR A 111 1.85 -9.68 1.44
C THR A 111 1.24 -8.76 0.39
N GLY A 112 0.19 -9.20 -0.32
CA GLY A 112 -0.46 -8.35 -1.32
C GLY A 112 -1.20 -7.18 -0.67
N ALA A 113 -1.89 -7.41 0.45
CA ALA A 113 -2.52 -6.34 1.22
C ALA A 113 -1.49 -5.30 1.71
N SER A 114 -0.41 -5.73 2.37
CA SER A 114 0.63 -4.81 2.83
C SER A 114 1.35 -4.08 1.69
N THR A 115 1.38 -4.66 0.49
CA THR A 115 1.89 -3.92 -0.69
C THR A 115 0.96 -2.78 -1.06
N MET A 116 -0.36 -2.97 -1.04
CA MET A 116 -1.32 -1.89 -1.32
C MET A 116 -1.20 -0.77 -0.29
N GLU A 117 -1.15 -1.12 1.00
CA GLU A 117 -0.90 -0.15 2.07
C GLU A 117 0.43 0.60 1.84
N ALA A 118 1.49 -0.12 1.46
CA ALA A 118 2.77 0.49 1.21
C ALA A 118 2.78 1.44 0.01
N LEU A 119 1.98 1.17 -1.03
CA LEU A 119 1.82 2.10 -2.15
C LEU A 119 1.15 3.39 -1.71
N VAL A 120 0.11 3.32 -0.88
CA VAL A 120 -0.53 4.50 -0.26
C VAL A 120 0.49 5.27 0.58
N GLY A 121 1.24 4.57 1.45
CA GLY A 121 2.28 5.19 2.27
C GLY A 121 3.41 5.81 1.45
N ALA A 122 3.76 5.24 0.30
CA ALA A 122 4.76 5.78 -0.61
C ALA A 122 4.28 7.07 -1.29
N VAL A 123 3.04 7.09 -1.81
CA VAL A 123 2.42 8.28 -2.41
C VAL A 123 2.35 9.41 -1.38
N TRP A 124 1.93 9.12 -0.16
CA TRP A 124 1.87 10.09 0.94
C TRP A 124 3.21 10.78 1.23
N LEU A 125 4.31 10.01 1.24
CA LEU A 125 5.63 10.58 1.48
C LEU A 125 6.13 11.38 0.28
N ASP A 126 5.92 10.87 -0.94
CA ASP A 126 6.35 11.52 -2.18
C ASP A 126 5.57 12.81 -2.49
N SER A 127 4.29 12.86 -2.09
CA SER A 127 3.44 14.04 -2.22
C SER A 127 3.86 15.16 -1.28
N GLY A 128 4.69 14.86 -0.27
CA GLY A 128 5.04 15.82 0.78
C GLY A 128 4.00 15.84 1.91
N ARG A 129 3.28 14.75 2.12
CA ARG A 129 2.19 14.61 3.10
C ARG A 129 0.95 15.43 2.74
N ASP A 130 0.62 15.41 1.46
CA ASP A 130 -0.58 16.05 0.92
C ASP A 130 -1.75 15.07 0.93
N LEU A 131 -2.85 15.46 1.57
CA LEU A 131 -4.06 14.66 1.73
C LEU A 131 -4.88 14.57 0.43
N GLU A 132 -4.66 15.46 -0.55
CA GLU A 132 -5.29 15.33 -1.87
C GLU A 132 -4.88 14.05 -2.60
N TYR A 133 -3.76 13.46 -2.21
CA TYR A 133 -3.21 12.21 -2.75
C TYR A 133 -3.28 11.04 -1.77
N ALA A 134 -4.00 11.19 -0.66
CA ALA A 134 -4.21 10.15 0.34
C ALA A 134 -5.26 9.11 -0.09
#